data_AF-A0A843D1Y4-F1
#
_entry.id   AF-A0A843D1Y4-F1
#
_cell.length_a   1.000
_cell.length_b   1.000
_cell.length_c   1.000
_cell.angle_alpha   90.00
_cell.angle_beta   90.00
_cell.angle_gamma   90.00
#
_symmetry.space_group_name_H-M   'P 1'
#
loop_
_entity.id
_entity.type
_entity.pdbx_description
1 polymer ?
#
loop_
_entity_poly.entity_id
_entity_poly.type
_entity_poly.pdbx_seq_one_letter_code
_entity_poly.pdbx_strand_id
1 'polypeptide(L)'
;PRFRGVTGNRWKLIYAWVNKEFKNLDRYNQAGIPVPEPITFSQNCLLMEYIGDEKGPAPQLKDVVLEDPDETYDEVLSFIIDGWQEAHLVHGDLSEYNILMMDGEPIMIDVGQAMTRDHYNAKELLERDIHNINTFFKKRDADVWTDAEVLEETINGSDDEEEEEE
;
A
#
# COMPACT_ATOMS: atom_id res chain seq x y z
N PRO A 1 -4.75 -35.53 -21.47
CA PRO A 1 -4.39 -34.27 -20.78
C PRO A 1 -4.76 -33.06 -21.65
N ARG A 2 -5.81 -32.33 -21.27
CA ARG A 2 -6.26 -31.07 -21.90
C ARG A 2 -5.21 -29.99 -21.61
N PHE A 3 -5.05 -29.04 -22.53
CA PHE A 3 -4.03 -27.98 -22.61
C PHE A 3 -2.75 -28.34 -23.40
N ARG A 4 -2.93 -28.46 -24.71
CA ARG A 4 -1.90 -28.25 -25.73
C ARG A 4 -2.27 -26.96 -26.48
N GLY A 5 -1.37 -25.98 -26.58
CA GLY A 5 -1.45 -24.99 -27.66
C GLY A 5 -1.63 -23.50 -27.36
N VAL A 6 -1.47 -23.00 -26.12
CA VAL A 6 -1.32 -21.54 -25.88
C VAL A 6 -0.17 -21.27 -24.91
N THR A 7 1.04 -21.62 -25.33
CA THR A 7 2.26 -21.47 -24.54
C THR A 7 3.06 -20.29 -25.11
N GLY A 8 2.80 -19.08 -24.60
CA GLY A 8 3.54 -17.88 -25.00
C GLY A 8 3.19 -16.62 -24.21
N ASN A 9 1.92 -16.44 -23.82
CA ASN A 9 1.47 -15.20 -23.15
C ASN A 9 1.39 -15.29 -21.62
N ARG A 10 1.06 -16.45 -21.04
CA ARG A 10 0.89 -16.57 -19.58
C ARG A 10 2.16 -16.24 -18.81
N TRP A 11 3.30 -16.74 -19.28
CA TRP A 11 4.60 -16.49 -18.64
C TRP A 11 5.02 -15.02 -18.73
N LYS A 12 4.70 -14.34 -19.83
CA LYS A 12 4.94 -12.90 -19.97
C LYS A 12 4.07 -12.07 -19.02
N LEU A 13 2.81 -12.48 -18.82
CA LEU A 13 1.91 -11.83 -17.86
C LEU A 13 2.40 -11.99 -16.42
N ILE A 14 2.76 -13.22 -16.03
CA ILE A 14 3.30 -13.49 -14.68
C ILE A 14 4.58 -12.69 -14.45
N TYR A 15 5.50 -12.67 -15.43
CA TYR A 15 6.71 -11.87 -15.35
C TYR A 15 6.40 -10.36 -15.22
N ALA A 16 5.44 -9.85 -15.99
CA ALA A 16 5.03 -8.45 -15.91
C ALA A 16 4.44 -8.10 -14.54
N TRP A 17 3.69 -9.02 -13.91
CA TRP A 17 3.15 -8.84 -12.57
C TRP A 17 4.24 -8.79 -11.50
N VAL A 18 5.19 -9.73 -11.53
CA VAL A 18 6.31 -9.75 -10.58
C VAL A 18 7.19 -8.51 -10.72
N ASN A 19 7.46 -8.09 -11.97
CA ASN A 19 8.19 -6.85 -12.23
C ASN A 19 7.41 -5.60 -11.80
N LYS A 20 6.07 -5.62 -11.87
CA LYS A 20 5.23 -4.51 -11.37
C LYS A 20 5.30 -4.44 -9.85
N GLU A 21 5.16 -5.57 -9.16
CA GLU A 21 5.23 -5.65 -7.70
C GLU A 21 6.59 -5.18 -7.18
N PHE A 22 7.70 -5.65 -7.77
CA PHE A 22 9.05 -5.18 -7.44
C PHE A 22 9.19 -3.66 -7.57
N LYS A 23 8.70 -3.08 -8.67
CA LYS A 23 8.75 -1.63 -8.91
C LYS A 23 7.84 -0.83 -7.99
N ASN A 24 6.70 -1.39 -7.62
CA ASN A 24 5.78 -0.74 -6.68
C ASN A 24 6.40 -0.70 -5.27
N LEU A 25 6.99 -1.82 -4.81
CA LEU A 25 7.76 -1.84 -3.55
C LEU A 25 8.89 -0.81 -3.55
N ASP A 26 9.66 -0.74 -4.65
CA ASP A 26 10.76 0.22 -4.80
C ASP A 26 10.28 1.68 -4.73
N ARG A 27 9.16 2.01 -5.37
CA ARG A 27 8.56 3.35 -5.33
C ARG A 27 8.03 3.73 -3.95
N TYR A 28 7.34 2.81 -3.27
CA TYR A 28 6.86 3.06 -1.91
C TYR A 28 8.02 3.25 -0.94
N ASN A 29 9.07 2.41 -1.04
CA ASN A 29 10.27 2.56 -0.22
C ASN A 29 10.99 3.91 -0.47
N GLN A 30 11.12 4.33 -1.75
CA GLN A 30 11.68 5.65 -2.10
C GLN A 30 10.86 6.84 -1.57
N ALA A 31 9.55 6.67 -1.44
CA ALA A 31 8.65 7.64 -0.82
C ALA A 31 8.66 7.60 0.72
N GLY A 32 9.52 6.77 1.33
CA GLY A 32 9.60 6.64 2.79
C GLY A 32 8.49 5.78 3.41
N ILE A 33 7.63 5.16 2.61
CA ILE A 33 6.53 4.34 3.12
C ILE A 33 7.07 2.95 3.53
N PRO A 34 6.83 2.48 4.76
CA PRO A 34 7.24 1.17 5.22
C PRO A 34 6.62 0.05 4.39
N VAL A 35 7.46 -0.62 3.59
CA VAL A 35 7.13 -1.81 2.80
C VAL A 35 8.32 -2.77 2.85
N PRO A 36 8.12 -4.09 2.61
CA PRO A 36 9.25 -5.03 2.56
C PRO A 36 10.29 -4.61 1.52
N GLU A 37 11.56 -4.48 1.92
CA GLU A 37 12.64 -4.10 0.99
C GLU A 37 12.73 -5.10 -0.19
N PRO A 38 12.57 -4.66 -1.45
CA PRO A 38 12.65 -5.54 -2.60
C PRO A 38 14.12 -5.85 -2.93
N ILE A 39 14.54 -7.11 -2.80
CA ILE A 39 15.95 -7.52 -3.03
C ILE A 39 16.19 -7.84 -4.51
N THR A 40 15.40 -8.74 -5.08
CA THR A 40 15.51 -9.12 -6.50
C THR A 40 14.28 -9.88 -6.96
N PHE A 41 14.15 -10.13 -8.26
CA PHE A 41 13.14 -11.05 -8.78
C PHE A 41 13.72 -11.90 -9.91
N SER A 42 13.19 -13.12 -10.06
CA SER A 42 13.53 -14.03 -11.14
C SER A 42 12.29 -14.75 -11.64
N GLN A 43 11.95 -14.54 -12.91
CA GLN A 43 10.77 -15.10 -13.55
C GLN A 43 9.47 -14.75 -12.80
N ASN A 44 8.96 -15.68 -11.98
CA ASN A 44 7.73 -15.55 -11.21
C ASN A 44 7.97 -15.53 -9.70
N CYS A 45 9.22 -15.33 -9.28
CA CYS A 45 9.62 -15.29 -7.88
C CYS A 45 10.15 -13.90 -7.55
N LEU A 46 9.56 -13.27 -6.55
CA LEU A 46 10.03 -12.04 -5.92
C LEU A 46 10.74 -12.42 -4.61
N LEU A 47 11.94 -11.89 -4.38
CA LEU A 47 12.66 -11.97 -3.13
C LEU A 47 12.66 -10.57 -2.50
N MET A 48 12.20 -10.49 -1.26
CA MET A 48 12.07 -9.26 -0.50
C MET A 48 12.36 -9.55 0.99
N GLU A 49 12.42 -8.48 1.78
CA GLU A 49 12.56 -8.53 3.22
C GLU A 49 11.48 -9.42 3.86
N TYR A 50 11.88 -10.12 4.93
CA TYR A 50 10.96 -10.88 5.75
C TYR A 50 10.52 -10.03 6.94
N ILE A 51 9.22 -9.73 7.01
CA ILE A 51 8.63 -8.99 8.13
C ILE A 51 8.17 -9.97 9.22
N GLY A 52 8.95 -10.09 10.28
CA GLY A 52 8.69 -10.99 11.40
C GLY A 52 9.94 -11.26 12.23
N ASP A 53 9.80 -12.17 13.19
CA ASP A 53 10.86 -12.55 14.13
C ASP A 53 11.08 -14.08 14.16
N GLU A 54 11.86 -14.56 15.14
CA GLU A 54 12.12 -16.00 15.33
C GLU A 54 10.86 -16.82 15.63
N LYS A 55 9.77 -16.18 16.07
CA LYS A 55 8.49 -16.83 16.40
C LYS A 55 7.58 -16.95 15.18
N GLY A 56 7.77 -16.12 14.17
CA GLY A 56 7.04 -16.20 12.91
C GLY A 56 6.81 -14.84 12.24
N PRO A 57 5.92 -14.80 11.23
CA PRO A 57 5.62 -13.56 10.52
C PRO A 57 4.93 -12.57 11.45
N ALA A 58 5.15 -11.28 11.21
CA ALA A 58 4.42 -10.22 11.89
C ALA A 58 2.90 -10.42 11.72
N PRO A 59 2.09 -10.17 12.76
CA PRO A 59 0.64 -10.28 12.65
C PRO A 59 0.08 -9.20 11.72
N GLN A 60 -1.05 -9.50 11.07
CA GLN A 60 -1.81 -8.50 10.33
C GLN A 60 -2.48 -7.53 11.30
N LEU A 61 -2.62 -6.26 10.91
CA LEU A 61 -3.27 -5.19 11.69
C LEU A 61 -4.65 -5.62 12.22
N LYS A 62 -5.41 -6.38 11.43
CA LYS A 62 -6.72 -6.92 11.84
C LYS A 62 -6.69 -7.75 13.12
N ASP A 63 -5.58 -8.46 13.38
CA ASP A 63 -5.42 -9.42 14.47
C ASP A 63 -4.73 -8.80 15.70
N VAL A 64 -4.30 -7.53 15.60
CA VAL A 64 -3.59 -6.81 16.67
C VAL A 64 -4.57 -5.98 17.48
N VAL A 65 -4.36 -5.97 18.79
CA VAL A 65 -4.97 -5.02 19.72
C VAL A 65 -4.05 -3.81 19.78
N LEU A 66 -4.53 -2.67 19.32
CA LEU A 66 -3.77 -1.42 19.31
C LEU A 66 -3.82 -0.79 20.70
N GLU A 67 -2.65 -0.39 21.21
CA GLU A 67 -2.56 0.37 22.46
C GLU A 67 -2.98 1.82 22.24
N ASP A 68 -2.55 2.40 21.11
CA ASP A 68 -2.94 3.73 20.64
C ASP A 68 -3.48 3.64 19.20
N PRO A 69 -4.81 3.48 19.03
CA PRO A 69 -5.42 3.43 17.71
C PRO A 69 -5.28 4.73 16.90
N ASP A 70 -5.10 5.88 17.57
CA ASP A 70 -4.99 7.20 16.93
C ASP A 70 -3.61 7.34 16.28
N GLU A 71 -2.54 7.01 17.01
CA GLU A 71 -1.17 7.05 16.47
C GLU A 71 -1.00 6.12 15.27
N THR A 72 -1.50 4.88 15.36
CA THR A 72 -1.44 3.95 14.22
C THR A 72 -2.32 4.40 13.05
N TYR A 73 -3.45 5.10 13.32
CA TYR A 73 -4.29 5.66 12.27
C TYR A 73 -3.54 6.75 11.49
N ASP A 74 -2.91 7.68 12.20
CA ASP A 74 -2.15 8.78 11.59
C ASP A 74 -1.00 8.25 10.71
N GLU A 75 -0.28 7.22 11.15
CA GLU A 75 0.76 6.57 10.36
C GLU A 75 0.19 5.89 9.09
N VAL A 76 -0.88 5.12 9.21
CA VAL A 76 -1.50 4.47 8.04
C VAL A 76 -2.12 5.50 7.09
N LEU A 77 -2.61 6.62 7.62
CA LEU A 77 -3.12 7.74 6.83
C LEU A 77 -2.02 8.39 6.01
N SER A 78 -0.83 8.56 6.60
CA SER A 78 0.36 9.05 5.88
C SER A 78 0.69 8.14 4.69
N PHE A 79 0.56 6.81 4.82
CA PHE A 79 0.85 5.89 3.72
C PHE A 79 -0.06 6.11 2.49
N ILE A 80 -1.31 6.55 2.72
CA ILE A 80 -2.25 6.89 1.65
C ILE A 80 -1.84 8.20 0.99
N ILE A 81 -1.55 9.23 1.80
CA ILE A 81 -1.18 10.58 1.34
C ILE A 81 0.14 10.52 0.57
N ASP A 82 1.21 10.03 1.20
CA ASP A 82 2.54 9.88 0.62
C ASP A 82 2.50 8.90 -0.57
N GLY A 83 1.60 7.92 -0.54
CA GLY A 83 1.41 6.99 -1.64
C GLY A 83 0.99 7.73 -2.91
N TRP A 84 0.03 8.63 -2.78
CA TRP A 84 -0.48 9.44 -3.87
C TRP A 84 0.46 10.57 -4.29
N GLN A 85 1.01 11.30 -3.32
CA GLN A 85 1.81 12.51 -3.54
C GLN A 85 3.22 12.15 -3.95
N GLU A 86 3.95 11.39 -3.14
CA GLU A 86 5.37 11.07 -3.32
C GLU A 86 5.58 9.83 -4.20
N ALA A 87 4.90 8.73 -3.90
CA ALA A 87 5.07 7.50 -4.66
C ALA A 87 4.34 7.55 -6.01
N HIS A 88 3.44 8.51 -6.24
CA HIS A 88 2.49 8.61 -7.36
C HIS A 88 1.75 7.30 -7.67
N LEU A 89 1.32 6.60 -6.63
CA LEU A 89 0.62 5.32 -6.65
C LEU A 89 -0.62 5.37 -5.76
N VAL A 90 -1.63 4.59 -6.12
CA VAL A 90 -2.73 4.20 -5.24
C VAL A 90 -2.64 2.71 -5.00
N HIS A 91 -2.74 2.26 -3.75
CA HIS A 91 -2.59 0.83 -3.41
C HIS A 91 -3.63 -0.02 -4.13
N GLY A 92 -4.88 0.46 -4.18
CA GLY A 92 -5.96 -0.17 -4.92
C GLY A 92 -6.39 -1.52 -4.35
N ASP A 93 -6.09 -1.78 -3.07
CA ASP A 93 -6.66 -2.87 -2.23
C ASP A 93 -6.29 -2.70 -0.76
N LEU A 94 -6.15 -1.46 -0.28
CA LEU A 94 -5.66 -1.22 1.08
C LEU A 94 -6.76 -1.55 2.10
N SER A 95 -6.38 -2.30 3.14
CA SER A 95 -7.23 -2.70 4.25
C SER A 95 -6.38 -3.24 5.41
N GLU A 96 -7.01 -3.55 6.54
CA GLU A 96 -6.37 -4.13 7.72
C GLU A 96 -5.75 -5.52 7.49
N TYR A 97 -6.04 -6.15 6.34
CA TYR A 97 -5.47 -7.43 5.92
C TYR A 97 -4.10 -7.26 5.24
N ASN A 98 -3.85 -6.10 4.64
CA ASN A 98 -2.65 -5.82 3.84
C ASN A 98 -1.67 -4.89 4.57
N ILE A 99 -1.81 -4.80 5.89
CA ILE A 99 -0.91 -4.09 6.80
C ILE A 99 -0.46 -5.09 7.86
N LEU A 100 0.85 -5.22 8.04
CA LEU A 100 1.47 -5.98 9.13
C LEU A 100 1.85 -5.02 10.26
N MET A 101 1.90 -5.52 11.50
CA MET A 101 2.39 -4.76 12.64
C MET A 101 3.68 -5.38 13.17
N MET A 102 4.79 -4.64 13.11
CA MET A 102 6.09 -5.08 13.61
C MET A 102 6.60 -4.04 14.60
N ASP A 103 6.92 -4.47 15.82
CA ASP A 103 7.48 -3.60 16.87
C ASP A 103 6.67 -2.31 17.17
N GLY A 104 5.36 -2.32 16.91
CA GLY A 104 4.46 -1.19 17.09
C GLY A 104 4.18 -0.39 15.81
N GLU A 105 4.95 -0.62 14.75
CA GLU A 105 4.88 0.14 13.50
C GLU A 105 4.09 -0.66 12.42
N PRO A 106 3.20 0.01 11.66
CA PRO A 106 2.50 -0.58 10.53
C PRO A 106 3.40 -0.66 9.29
N ILE A 107 3.34 -1.79 8.58
CA ILE A 107 4.10 -2.06 7.35
C ILE A 107 3.14 -2.53 6.27
N MET A 108 3.10 -1.81 5.14
CA MET A 108 2.21 -2.10 4.03
C MET A 108 2.76 -3.24 3.15
N ILE A 109 1.89 -4.19 2.78
CA ILE A 109 2.23 -5.34 1.94
C ILE A 109 1.23 -5.51 0.79
N ASP A 110 1.51 -6.44 -0.14
CA ASP A 110 0.63 -6.77 -1.29
C ASP A 110 0.37 -5.60 -2.25
N VAL A 111 1.44 -4.88 -2.60
CA VAL A 111 1.40 -3.71 -3.50
C VAL A 111 1.35 -4.09 -4.99
N GLY A 112 1.14 -5.37 -5.33
CA GLY A 112 1.12 -5.83 -6.72
C GLY A 112 -0.04 -5.25 -7.55
N GLN A 113 -1.16 -4.94 -6.89
CA GLN A 113 -2.33 -4.33 -7.53
C GLN A 113 -2.23 -2.80 -7.64
N ALA A 114 -1.29 -2.16 -6.95
CA ALA A 114 -1.16 -0.71 -6.95
C ALA A 114 -1.05 -0.13 -8.35
N MET A 115 -1.76 0.98 -8.59
CA MET A 115 -1.89 1.64 -9.88
C MET A 115 -1.29 3.04 -9.81
N THR A 116 -0.86 3.58 -10.93
CA THR A 116 -0.42 4.98 -11.00
C THR A 116 -1.60 5.93 -10.75
N ARG A 117 -1.35 7.09 -10.11
CA ARG A 117 -2.39 8.10 -9.87
C ARG A 117 -3.09 8.61 -11.15
N ASP A 118 -2.41 8.53 -12.30
CA ASP A 118 -2.97 8.89 -13.62
C ASP A 118 -3.92 7.85 -14.21
N HIS A 119 -4.10 6.70 -13.56
CA HIS A 119 -4.99 5.65 -14.04
C HIS A 119 -6.45 6.13 -13.97
N TYR A 120 -7.27 5.78 -14.97
CA TYR A 120 -8.65 6.29 -15.08
C TYR A 120 -9.53 5.99 -13.85
N ASN A 121 -9.24 4.90 -13.13
CA ASN A 121 -9.91 4.50 -11.89
C ASN A 121 -9.15 4.84 -10.61
N ALA A 122 -8.05 5.61 -10.66
CA ALA A 122 -7.19 5.82 -9.49
C ALA A 122 -7.93 6.51 -8.34
N LYS A 123 -8.76 7.51 -8.63
CA LYS A 123 -9.55 8.23 -7.61
C LYS A 123 -10.59 7.32 -6.94
N GLU A 124 -11.30 6.50 -7.71
CA GLU A 124 -12.27 5.54 -7.14
C GLU A 124 -11.58 4.49 -6.26
N LEU A 125 -10.38 4.05 -6.64
CA LEU A 125 -9.56 3.14 -5.82
C LEU A 125 -9.09 3.81 -4.53
N LEU A 126 -8.66 5.07 -4.62
CA LEU A 126 -8.23 5.87 -3.47
C LEU A 126 -9.37 6.06 -2.47
N GLU A 127 -10.54 6.49 -2.93
CA GLU A 127 -11.74 6.63 -2.11
C GLU A 127 -12.09 5.33 -1.37
N ARG A 128 -11.95 4.18 -2.03
CA ARG A 128 -12.21 2.87 -1.42
C ARG A 128 -11.16 2.51 -0.37
N ASP A 129 -9.89 2.76 -0.65
CA ASP A 129 -8.79 2.51 0.28
C ASP A 129 -8.95 3.37 1.55
N ILE A 130 -9.23 4.67 1.39
CA ILE A 130 -9.56 5.60 2.49
C ILE A 130 -10.75 5.07 3.30
N HIS A 131 -11.83 4.71 2.63
CA HIS A 131 -13.04 4.22 3.29
C HIS A 131 -12.80 2.96 4.12
N ASN A 132 -12.00 2.03 3.60
CA ASN A 132 -11.64 0.80 4.31
C ASN A 132 -10.86 1.10 5.59
N ILE A 133 -9.84 1.95 5.50
CA ILE A 133 -8.99 2.35 6.64
C ILE A 133 -9.81 3.10 7.69
N ASN A 134 -10.55 4.14 7.30
CA ASN A 134 -11.42 4.88 8.20
C ASN A 134 -12.44 3.96 8.88
N THR A 135 -13.03 3.02 8.14
CA THR A 135 -13.99 2.05 8.70
C THR A 135 -13.35 1.12 9.73
N PHE A 136 -12.11 0.70 9.50
CA PHE A 136 -11.39 -0.17 10.44
C PHE A 136 -11.06 0.58 11.74
N PHE A 137 -10.42 1.74 11.64
CA PHE A 137 -9.97 2.52 12.80
C PHE A 137 -11.13 3.10 13.62
N LYS A 138 -12.22 3.51 12.95
CA LYS A 138 -13.45 3.92 13.64
C LYS A 138 -14.07 2.83 14.51
N LYS A 139 -13.93 1.54 14.12
CA LYS A 139 -14.38 0.40 14.95
C LYS A 139 -13.45 0.11 16.13
N ARG A 140 -12.28 0.73 16.16
CA ARG A 140 -11.27 0.64 17.23
C ARG A 140 -11.24 1.90 18.09
N ASP A 141 -12.29 2.72 18.00
CA ASP A 141 -12.46 3.96 18.77
C ASP A 141 -11.41 5.05 18.50
N ALA A 142 -10.75 5.03 17.33
CA ALA A 142 -9.87 6.11 16.89
C ALA A 142 -10.63 7.36 16.40
N ASP A 143 -10.04 8.55 16.55
CA ASP A 143 -10.52 9.82 16.02
C ASP A 143 -10.17 9.97 14.54
N VAL A 144 -10.99 9.35 13.69
CA VAL A 144 -10.75 9.34 12.23
C VAL A 144 -11.23 10.62 11.55
N TRP A 145 -10.48 11.07 10.56
CA TRP A 145 -10.92 12.11 9.63
C TRP A 145 -12.08 11.58 8.77
N THR A 146 -12.90 12.46 8.23
CA THR A 146 -13.90 12.06 7.25
C THR A 146 -13.25 11.63 5.94
N ASP A 147 -13.87 10.71 5.21
CA ASP A 147 -13.37 10.25 3.89
C ASP A 147 -13.12 11.44 2.93
N ALA A 148 -13.93 12.51 3.05
CA ALA A 148 -13.78 13.72 2.25
C ALA A 148 -12.55 14.57 2.63
N GLU A 149 -12.29 14.74 3.93
CA GLU A 149 -11.10 15.47 4.42
C GLU A 149 -9.82 14.76 3.99
N VAL A 150 -9.75 13.44 4.15
CA VAL A 150 -8.58 12.65 3.71
C VAL A 150 -8.38 12.76 2.20
N LEU A 151 -9.46 12.65 1.43
CA LEU A 151 -9.39 12.74 -0.03
C LEU A 151 -8.93 14.13 -0.50
N GLU A 152 -9.43 15.18 0.14
CA GLU A 152 -9.04 16.56 -0.15
C GLU A 152 -7.56 16.78 0.15
N GLU A 153 -7.09 16.39 1.34
CA GLU A 153 -5.68 16.46 1.74
C GLU A 153 -4.79 15.68 0.77
N THR A 154 -5.16 14.44 0.45
CA THR A 154 -4.38 13.56 -0.43
C THR A 154 -4.22 14.16 -1.83
N ILE A 155 -5.28 14.75 -2.39
CA ILE A 155 -5.28 15.28 -3.76
C ILE A 155 -4.66 16.67 -3.84
N ASN A 156 -4.90 17.53 -2.86
CA ASN A 156 -4.54 18.96 -2.92
C ASN A 156 -3.20 19.28 -2.25
N GLY A 157 -2.73 18.47 -1.29
CA GLY A 157 -1.48 18.74 -0.57
C GLY A 157 -0.23 18.79 -1.46
N SER A 158 -0.30 18.27 -2.70
CA SER A 158 0.80 18.39 -3.67
C SER A 158 0.91 19.76 -4.35
N ASP A 159 -0.13 20.59 -4.30
CA ASP A 159 -0.16 21.87 -5.02
C ASP A 159 0.39 23.03 -4.17
N ASP A 160 0.41 22.89 -2.83
CA ASP A 160 0.87 23.96 -1.91
C ASP A 160 2.41 24.09 -1.86
N GLU A 161 3.16 23.02 -2.18
CA GLU A 161 4.63 23.09 -2.21
C GLU A 161 5.19 23.75 -3.49
N GLU A 162 4.45 23.72 -4.61
CA GLU A 162 4.88 24.37 -5.86
C GLU A 162 4.67 25.90 -5.84
N GLU A 163 3.74 26.43 -5.03
CA GLU A 163 3.50 27.88 -4.91
C GLU A 163 4.50 28.60 -3.97
N GLU A 164 5.22 27.90 -3.10
CA GLU A 164 6.24 28.51 -2.23
C GLU A 164 7.62 28.65 -2.90
N GLU A 165 7.84 28.06 -4.08
CA GLU A 165 9.08 28.14 -4.85
C GLU A 165 9.10 29.20 -5.99
N GLU A 166 8.03 29.98 -6.20
CA GLU A 166 7.97 31.08 -7.21
C GLU A 166 8.29 32.51 -6.69
#